data_AF-X1LGX1-F1
#
_entry.id   AF-X1LGX1-F1
#
_cell.length_a   1.000
_cell.length_b   1.000
_cell.length_c   1.000
_cell.angle_alpha   90.00
_cell.angle_beta   90.00
_cell.angle_gamma   90.00
#
_symmetry.space_group_name_H-M   'P 1'
#
loop_
_entity.id
_entity.type
_entity.pdbx_description
1 polymer ?
#
loop_
_entity_poly.entity_id
_entity_poly.type
_entity_poly.pdbx_seq_one_letter_code
_entity_poly.pdbx_strand_id
1 'polypeptide(L)'
;GLLTVGSATLFSTMSGSTMATTAMLGTILVPEMEKRGYKKSMTIGPVVGSGGLAMLIPPSALGVLLAALAQVSVGKLLIAGIMPGLLIAFFYAGYIILRCWLQPSVAPAYEVPHTPLSRKLIDTVHYVLPTAFIIFLVVGVIFLGIATPSEAAALGSVGMVILAAFYGRLSWEMLKKSILGAIRITVMTFMIIAGSMTFSQILAFSGASAGLIEVVTGLAVTPIMILIAMQLVLIFLGCFMDNLSMVMIALPIYLPLIAVLGFNPLWFVLL
;
A
#
# COMPACT_ATOMS: atom_id res chain seq x y z
N GLY A 1 6.61 -18.63 -4.94
CA GLY A 1 5.91 -18.79 -3.66
C GLY A 1 6.50 -17.86 -2.61
N LEU A 2 7.30 -18.39 -1.67
CA LEU A 2 7.97 -17.59 -0.63
C LEU A 2 8.90 -16.51 -1.18
N LEU A 3 9.65 -16.82 -2.25
CA LEU A 3 10.45 -15.81 -2.95
C LEU A 3 9.57 -14.72 -3.56
N THR A 4 8.40 -15.06 -4.11
CA THR A 4 7.43 -14.10 -4.65
C THR A 4 6.93 -13.18 -3.55
N VAL A 5 6.58 -13.69 -2.37
CA VAL A 5 6.12 -12.85 -1.25
C VAL A 5 7.27 -12.02 -0.67
N GLY A 6 8.45 -12.59 -0.47
CA GLY A 6 9.60 -11.86 0.06
C GLY A 6 10.11 -10.77 -0.90
N SER A 7 10.23 -11.10 -2.19
CA SER A 7 10.56 -10.10 -3.23
C SER A 7 9.41 -9.13 -3.43
N ALA A 8 8.15 -9.56 -3.41
CA ALA A 8 7.02 -8.65 -3.49
C ALA A 8 7.03 -7.68 -2.32
N THR A 9 7.13 -8.13 -1.07
CA THR A 9 7.21 -7.27 0.10
C THR A 9 8.38 -6.28 -0.01
N LEU A 10 9.57 -6.72 -0.38
CA LEU A 10 10.73 -5.83 -0.55
C LEU A 10 10.54 -4.83 -1.69
N PHE A 11 10.07 -5.26 -2.87
CA PHE A 11 9.84 -4.39 -4.02
C PHE A 11 8.59 -3.50 -3.87
N SER A 12 7.60 -3.94 -3.10
CA SER A 12 6.40 -3.19 -2.75
C SER A 12 6.72 -1.99 -1.89
N THR A 13 7.57 -2.21 -0.88
CA THR A 13 8.16 -1.13 -0.07
C THR A 13 8.97 -0.16 -0.95
N MET A 14 9.58 -0.61 -2.04
CA MET A 14 10.33 0.28 -2.94
C MET A 14 9.45 1.15 -3.84
N SER A 15 8.36 0.60 -4.38
CA SER A 15 7.52 1.30 -5.35
C SER A 15 6.45 2.17 -4.71
N GLY A 16 6.02 1.87 -3.48
CA GLY A 16 4.95 2.59 -2.77
C GLY A 16 3.60 2.67 -3.50
N SER A 17 3.43 1.86 -4.56
CA SER A 17 2.26 1.81 -5.43
C SER A 17 1.86 0.36 -5.69
N THR A 18 0.67 -0.01 -5.21
CA THR A 18 0.08 -1.34 -5.37
C THR A 18 -0.05 -1.76 -6.83
N MET A 19 -0.54 -0.88 -7.70
CA MET A 19 -0.71 -1.19 -9.14
C MET A 19 0.62 -1.41 -9.85
N ALA A 20 1.58 -0.49 -9.65
CA ALA A 20 2.88 -0.57 -10.32
C ALA A 20 3.65 -1.83 -9.88
N THR A 21 3.63 -2.14 -8.58
CA THR A 21 4.29 -3.33 -8.05
C THR A 21 3.62 -4.61 -8.56
N THR A 22 2.28 -4.68 -8.52
CA THR A 22 1.55 -5.86 -8.98
C THR A 22 1.76 -6.10 -10.48
N ALA A 23 1.80 -5.04 -11.30
CA ALA A 23 2.07 -5.14 -12.73
C ALA A 23 3.52 -5.58 -13.01
N MET A 24 4.51 -5.03 -12.30
CA MET A 24 5.91 -5.39 -12.46
C MET A 24 6.15 -6.85 -12.03
N LEU A 25 5.68 -7.24 -10.85
CA LEU A 25 5.82 -8.61 -10.34
C LEU A 25 5.01 -9.59 -11.17
N GLY A 26 3.82 -9.19 -11.64
CA GLY A 26 3.01 -9.97 -12.58
C GLY A 26 3.76 -10.28 -13.85
N THR A 27 4.30 -9.28 -14.52
CA THR A 27 4.99 -9.45 -15.81
C THR A 27 6.31 -10.21 -15.70
N ILE A 28 6.98 -10.19 -14.54
CA ILE A 28 8.27 -10.87 -14.34
C ILE A 28 8.10 -12.27 -13.74
N LEU A 29 7.31 -12.40 -12.67
CA LEU A 29 7.24 -13.64 -11.88
C LEU A 29 6.22 -14.62 -12.44
N VAL A 30 5.12 -14.15 -13.03
CA VAL A 30 4.09 -15.05 -13.60
C VAL A 30 4.65 -15.92 -14.73
N PRO A 31 5.28 -15.37 -15.79
CA PRO A 31 5.80 -16.21 -16.87
C PRO A 31 6.92 -17.14 -16.43
N GLU A 32 7.75 -16.73 -15.46
CA GLU A 32 8.83 -17.57 -14.93
C GLU A 32 8.31 -18.73 -14.08
N MET A 33 7.28 -18.50 -13.27
CA MET A 33 6.62 -19.57 -12.50
C MET A 33 5.84 -20.52 -13.41
N GLU A 34 5.17 -20.02 -14.45
CA GLU A 34 4.50 -20.87 -15.45
C GLU A 34 5.49 -21.74 -16.23
N LYS A 35 6.65 -21.19 -16.64
CA LYS A 35 7.74 -21.97 -17.26
C LYS A 35 8.25 -23.10 -16.37
N ARG A 36 8.18 -22.92 -15.05
CA ARG A 36 8.58 -23.91 -14.04
C ARG A 36 7.45 -24.88 -13.67
N GLY A 37 6.33 -24.88 -14.39
CA GLY A 37 5.23 -25.83 -14.20
C GLY A 37 4.29 -25.49 -13.03
N TYR A 38 4.32 -24.27 -12.49
CA TYR A 38 3.37 -23.85 -11.45
C TYR A 38 1.98 -23.69 -12.04
N LYS A 39 0.95 -24.15 -11.32
CA LYS A 39 -0.45 -23.93 -11.73
C LYS A 39 -0.82 -22.46 -11.60
N LYS A 40 -1.58 -21.94 -12.57
CA LYS A 40 -2.04 -20.52 -12.62
C LYS A 40 -2.60 -19.97 -11.31
N SER A 41 -3.34 -20.77 -10.55
CA SER A 41 -3.90 -20.38 -9.25
C SER A 41 -2.85 -20.00 -8.20
N MET A 42 -1.67 -20.64 -8.25
CA MET A 42 -0.55 -20.40 -7.34
C MET A 42 0.44 -19.35 -7.85
N THR A 43 0.34 -19.03 -9.13
CA THR A 43 1.15 -18.00 -9.76
C THR A 43 0.48 -16.62 -9.68
N ILE A 44 -0.83 -16.55 -9.96
CA ILE A 44 -1.58 -15.29 -9.98
C ILE A 44 -2.00 -14.88 -8.57
N GLY A 45 -2.46 -15.81 -7.74
CA GLY A 45 -3.01 -15.52 -6.40
C GLY A 45 -2.03 -14.76 -5.50
N PRO A 46 -0.82 -15.29 -5.25
CA PRO A 46 0.20 -14.61 -4.43
C PRO A 46 0.66 -13.28 -5.00
N VAL A 47 0.75 -13.14 -6.33
CA VAL A 47 1.18 -11.90 -6.98
C VAL A 47 0.12 -10.81 -6.80
N VAL A 48 -1.15 -11.12 -7.08
CA VAL A 48 -2.26 -10.18 -6.88
C VAL A 48 -2.45 -9.86 -5.39
N GLY A 49 -2.38 -10.87 -4.52
CA GLY A 49 -2.49 -10.71 -3.07
C GLY A 49 -1.36 -9.86 -2.46
N SER A 50 -0.15 -9.94 -3.02
CA SER A 50 0.98 -9.10 -2.60
C SER A 50 0.80 -7.61 -2.91
N GLY A 51 -0.06 -7.26 -3.88
CA GLY A 51 -0.44 -5.88 -4.14
C GLY A 51 -1.16 -5.24 -2.95
N GLY A 52 -2.01 -6.00 -2.25
CA GLY A 52 -2.69 -5.53 -1.04
C GLY A 52 -1.71 -5.26 0.10
N LEU A 53 -0.70 -6.14 0.28
CA LEU A 53 0.38 -5.93 1.24
C LEU A 53 1.19 -4.66 0.96
N ALA A 54 1.40 -4.35 -0.32
CA ALA A 54 2.11 -3.15 -0.77
C ALA A 54 1.45 -1.84 -0.32
N MET A 55 0.14 -1.86 -0.09
CA MET A 55 -0.60 -0.69 0.35
C MET A 55 -0.37 -0.39 1.84
N LEU A 56 -0.15 -1.42 2.65
CA LEU A 56 -0.05 -1.34 4.11
C LEU A 56 1.37 -1.10 4.62
N ILE A 57 2.39 -1.68 3.97
CA ILE A 57 3.77 -1.57 4.44
C ILE A 57 4.40 -0.27 3.90
N PRO A 58 4.81 0.66 4.78
CA PRO A 58 5.42 1.92 4.37
C PRO A 58 6.72 1.71 3.58
N PRO A 59 7.07 2.61 2.64
CA PRO A 59 6.35 3.82 2.21
C PRO A 59 5.15 3.52 1.29
N SER A 60 4.00 4.16 1.53
CA SER A 60 2.76 3.96 0.76
C SER A 60 2.16 5.31 0.35
N ALA A 61 2.10 5.59 -0.96
CA ALA A 61 1.54 6.85 -1.46
C ALA A 61 0.05 7.00 -1.13
N LEU A 62 -0.70 5.89 -1.21
CA LEU A 62 -2.10 5.85 -0.81
C LEU A 62 -2.26 6.13 0.68
N GLY A 63 -1.46 5.50 1.55
CA GLY A 63 -1.50 5.76 2.99
C GLY A 63 -1.24 7.23 3.33
N VAL A 64 -0.29 7.87 2.64
CA VAL A 64 -0.02 9.31 2.81
C VAL A 64 -1.22 10.16 2.39
N LEU A 65 -1.83 9.86 1.24
CA LEU A 65 -3.03 10.54 0.76
C LEU A 65 -4.19 10.39 1.76
N LEU A 66 -4.43 9.17 2.24
CA LEU A 66 -5.49 8.86 3.20
C LEU A 66 -5.32 9.66 4.49
N ALA A 67 -4.10 9.71 5.02
CA ALA A 67 -3.80 10.51 6.20
C ALA A 67 -4.03 12.01 5.97
N ALA A 68 -3.66 12.52 4.79
CA ALA A 68 -3.89 13.91 4.42
C ALA A 68 -5.39 14.23 4.29
N LEU A 69 -6.19 13.35 3.68
CA LEU A 69 -7.63 13.54 3.55
C LEU A 69 -8.35 13.45 4.89
N ALA A 70 -7.95 12.52 5.75
CA ALA A 70 -8.49 12.38 7.10
C ALA A 70 -7.94 13.41 8.10
N GLN A 71 -7.00 14.27 7.67
CA GLN A 71 -6.33 15.25 8.53
C GLN A 71 -5.68 14.60 9.78
N VAL A 72 -5.16 13.37 9.62
CA VAL A 72 -4.45 12.63 10.68
C VAL A 72 -2.95 12.60 10.42
N SER A 73 -2.18 12.27 11.46
CA SER A 73 -0.72 12.15 11.34
C SER A 73 -0.35 11.01 10.38
N VAL A 74 0.27 11.38 9.25
CA VAL A 74 0.82 10.44 8.26
C VAL A 74 1.79 9.45 8.90
N GLY A 75 2.71 9.94 9.74
CA GLY A 75 3.69 9.08 10.41
C GLY A 75 3.04 8.02 11.30
N LYS A 76 2.04 8.40 12.10
CA LYS A 76 1.31 7.45 12.96
C LYS A 76 0.51 6.43 12.14
N LEU A 77 -0.11 6.84 11.04
CA LEU A 77 -0.84 5.93 10.16
C LEU A 77 0.11 4.91 9.50
N LEU A 78 1.27 5.36 9.02
CA LEU A 78 2.29 4.49 8.44
C LEU A 78 2.83 3.48 9.47
N ILE A 79 3.08 3.92 10.71
CA ILE A 79 3.48 3.01 11.81
C ILE A 79 2.37 1.99 12.09
N ALA A 80 1.13 2.46 12.17
CA ALA A 80 -0.02 1.61 12.46
C ALA A 80 -0.25 0.56 11.37
N GLY A 81 0.12 0.83 10.12
CA GLY A 81 0.05 -0.09 8.98
C GLY A 81 1.04 -1.26 8.99
N ILE A 82 2.15 -1.15 9.73
CA ILE A 82 3.17 -2.23 9.79
C ILE A 82 2.61 -3.49 10.42
N MET A 83 1.98 -3.37 11.59
CA MET A 83 1.42 -4.52 12.30
C MET A 83 0.42 -5.34 11.45
N PRO A 84 -0.64 -4.74 10.85
CA PRO A 84 -1.54 -5.46 9.96
C PRO A 84 -0.84 -5.92 8.68
N GLY A 85 0.11 -5.15 8.13
CA GLY A 85 0.91 -5.57 6.97
C GLY A 85 1.71 -6.86 7.24
N LEU A 86 2.41 -6.95 8.37
CA LEU A 86 3.16 -8.13 8.79
C LEU A 86 2.24 -9.32 9.08
N LEU A 87 1.09 -9.07 9.71
CA LEU A 87 0.10 -10.09 10.03
C LEU A 87 -0.50 -10.72 8.75
N ILE A 88 -0.87 -9.89 7.77
CA ILE A 88 -1.34 -10.37 6.47
C ILE A 88 -0.22 -11.08 5.71
N ALA A 89 1.04 -10.60 5.79
CA ALA A 89 2.18 -11.26 5.16
C ALA A 89 2.44 -12.65 5.77
N PHE A 90 2.31 -12.77 7.09
CA PHE A 90 2.39 -14.03 7.80
C PHE A 90 1.28 -15.00 7.37
N PHE A 91 0.03 -14.55 7.29
CA PHE A 91 -1.08 -15.38 6.80
C PHE A 91 -0.91 -15.80 5.34
N TYR A 92 -0.42 -14.92 4.47
CA TYR A 92 -0.11 -15.29 3.08
C TYR A 92 1.01 -16.33 2.99
N ALA A 93 2.09 -16.14 3.77
CA ALA A 93 3.18 -17.10 3.83
C ALA A 93 2.69 -18.47 4.34
N GLY A 94 1.91 -18.47 5.42
CA GLY A 94 1.29 -19.68 5.97
C GLY A 94 0.37 -20.38 4.97
N TYR A 95 -0.51 -19.64 4.29
CA TYR A 95 -1.39 -20.18 3.26
C TYR A 95 -0.61 -20.79 2.09
N ILE A 96 0.46 -20.13 1.63
CA ILE A 96 1.32 -20.63 0.56
C ILE A 96 2.02 -21.93 0.97
N ILE A 97 2.59 -21.97 2.18
CA ILE A 97 3.28 -23.16 2.70
C ILE A 97 2.29 -24.32 2.85
N LEU A 98 1.13 -24.07 3.46
CA LEU A 98 0.10 -25.07 3.67
C LEU A 98 -0.44 -25.62 2.34
N ARG A 99 -0.67 -24.75 1.34
CA ARG A 99 -1.10 -25.16 0.00
C ARG A 99 -0.04 -25.96 -0.75
N CYS A 100 1.24 -25.58 -0.64
CA CYS A 100 2.34 -26.36 -1.20
C CYS A 100 2.47 -27.74 -0.53
N TRP A 101 2.24 -27.82 0.78
CA TRP A 101 2.32 -29.08 1.54
C TRP A 101 1.15 -30.02 1.23
N LEU A 102 -0.09 -29.50 1.21
CA LEU A 102 -1.29 -30.27 0.91
C LEU A 102 -1.37 -30.68 -0.56
N GLN A 103 -0.81 -29.89 -1.48
CA GLN A 103 -0.92 -30.14 -2.91
C GLN A 103 0.41 -29.85 -3.63
N PRO A 104 1.40 -30.77 -3.52
CA PRO A 104 2.72 -30.60 -4.13
C PRO A 104 2.69 -30.45 -5.66
N SER A 105 1.63 -30.96 -6.31
CA SER A 105 1.40 -30.80 -7.76
C SER A 105 1.12 -29.36 -8.22
N VAL A 106 0.93 -28.43 -7.28
CA VAL A 106 0.63 -27.02 -7.55
C VAL A 106 1.92 -26.19 -7.67
N ALA A 107 3.01 -26.66 -7.04
CA ALA A 107 4.33 -26.05 -7.05
C ALA A 107 5.38 -27.17 -7.15
N PRO A 108 5.62 -27.73 -8.35
CA PRO A 108 6.61 -28.78 -8.52
C PRO A 108 8.00 -28.30 -8.09
N ALA A 109 8.75 -29.17 -7.40
CA ALA A 109 10.13 -28.90 -7.03
C ALA A 109 10.96 -28.74 -8.30
N TYR A 110 11.56 -27.56 -8.49
CA TYR A 110 12.49 -27.32 -9.58
C TYR A 110 13.91 -27.32 -9.00
N GLU A 111 14.86 -27.91 -9.73
CA GLU A 111 16.27 -27.83 -9.38
C GLU A 111 16.73 -26.38 -9.51
N VAL A 112 17.00 -25.74 -8.37
CA VAL A 112 17.61 -24.42 -8.34
C VAL A 112 19.02 -24.57 -8.93
N PRO A 113 19.37 -23.91 -10.06
CA PRO A 113 20.74 -23.91 -10.54
C PRO A 113 21.64 -23.47 -9.39
N HIS A 114 22.67 -24.26 -9.09
CA HIS A 114 23.66 -23.95 -8.06
C HIS A 114 24.35 -22.64 -8.41
N THR A 115 23.76 -21.55 -7.96
CA THR A 115 24.38 -20.23 -7.97
C THR A 115 25.24 -20.18 -6.70
N PRO A 116 26.57 -20.00 -6.83
CA PRO A 116 27.46 -19.99 -5.68
C PRO A 116 26.99 -18.93 -4.67
N LEU A 117 26.96 -19.30 -3.37
CA LEU A 117 26.48 -18.41 -2.30
C LEU A 117 27.18 -17.05 -2.32
N SER A 118 28.46 -17.01 -2.71
CA SER A 118 29.23 -15.77 -2.87
C SER A 118 28.65 -14.82 -3.91
N ARG A 119 28.20 -15.33 -5.06
CA ARG A 119 27.63 -14.50 -6.15
C ARG A 119 26.22 -14.04 -5.82
N LYS A 120 25.42 -14.88 -5.16
CA LYS A 120 24.11 -14.49 -4.58
C LYS A 120 24.25 -13.42 -3.50
N LEU A 121 25.27 -13.54 -2.63
CA LEU A 121 25.53 -12.58 -1.57
C LEU A 121 26.02 -11.26 -2.16
N ILE A 122 26.91 -11.29 -3.16
CA ILE A 122 27.37 -10.09 -3.88
C ILE A 122 26.21 -9.40 -4.60
N ASP A 123 25.36 -10.12 -5.33
CA ASP A 123 24.22 -9.53 -6.04
C ASP A 123 23.17 -8.97 -5.06
N THR A 124 22.94 -9.64 -3.92
CA THR A 124 22.03 -9.14 -2.86
C THR A 124 22.61 -7.89 -2.20
N VAL A 125 23.90 -7.89 -1.87
CA VAL A 125 24.60 -6.73 -1.30
C VAL A 125 24.66 -5.58 -2.30
N HIS A 126 24.82 -5.87 -3.59
CA HIS A 126 24.95 -4.83 -4.60
C HIS A 126 23.60 -4.21 -4.95
N TYR A 127 22.51 -4.97 -5.06
CA TYR A 127 21.20 -4.43 -5.51
C TYR A 127 20.16 -4.25 -4.41
N VAL A 128 20.14 -5.08 -3.37
CA VAL A 128 19.11 -5.04 -2.30
C VAL A 128 19.55 -4.15 -1.15
N LEU A 129 20.84 -4.22 -0.75
CA LEU A 129 21.35 -3.44 0.38
C LEU A 129 21.19 -1.92 0.20
N PRO A 130 21.53 -1.32 -0.97
CA PRO A 130 21.45 0.13 -1.11
C PRO A 130 20.02 0.63 -1.08
N THR A 131 19.07 -0.15 -1.62
CA THR A 131 17.67 0.24 -1.58
C THR A 131 17.03 -0.02 -0.22
N ALA A 132 17.36 -1.14 0.43
CA ALA A 132 16.96 -1.39 1.81
C ALA A 132 17.46 -0.27 2.73
N PHE A 133 18.69 0.20 2.54
CA PHE A 133 19.24 1.33 3.29
C PHE A 133 18.40 2.60 3.13
N ILE A 134 17.97 2.95 1.91
CA ILE A 134 17.09 4.11 1.69
C ILE A 134 15.75 3.93 2.41
N ILE A 135 15.15 2.74 2.33
CA ILE A 135 13.90 2.43 3.04
C ILE A 135 14.09 2.61 4.55
N PHE A 136 15.14 2.01 5.12
CA PHE A 136 15.47 2.14 6.54
C PHE A 136 15.73 3.59 6.95
N LEU A 137 16.37 4.38 6.08
CA LEU A 137 16.61 5.80 6.33
C LEU A 137 15.29 6.57 6.38
N VAL A 138 14.42 6.41 5.38
CA VAL A 138 13.13 7.11 5.33
C VAL A 138 12.24 6.69 6.51
N VAL A 139 12.09 5.39 6.73
CA VAL A 139 11.25 4.85 7.81
C VAL A 139 11.83 5.19 9.18
N GLY A 140 13.15 5.05 9.35
CA GLY A 140 13.84 5.34 10.60
C GLY A 140 13.74 6.80 11.02
N VAL A 141 13.90 7.74 10.08
CA VAL A 141 13.78 9.17 10.37
C VAL A 141 12.35 9.56 10.76
N ILE A 142 11.34 8.93 10.15
CA ILE A 142 9.92 9.13 10.53
C ILE A 142 9.67 8.56 11.94
N PHE A 143 10.20 7.39 12.26
CA PHE A 143 9.89 6.69 13.52
C PHE A 143 10.61 7.29 14.71
N LEU A 144 11.84 7.76 14.50
CA LEU A 144 12.59 8.50 15.51
C LEU A 144 12.02 9.92 15.72
N GLY A 145 11.02 10.34 14.93
CA GLY A 145 10.42 11.67 15.00
C GLY A 145 11.38 12.79 14.63
N ILE A 146 12.51 12.45 13.98
CA ILE A 146 13.57 13.40 13.63
C ILE A 146 13.12 14.29 12.47
N ALA A 147 12.37 13.72 11.51
CA ALA A 147 11.82 14.50 10.41
C ALA A 147 10.35 14.13 10.14
N THR A 148 9.63 15.11 9.59
CA THR A 148 8.28 14.93 9.11
C THR A 148 8.25 13.98 7.90
N PRO A 149 7.12 13.32 7.61
CA PRO A 149 7.00 12.44 6.43
C PRO A 149 7.36 13.13 5.11
N SER A 150 7.11 14.44 4.99
CA SER A 150 7.50 15.24 3.82
C SER A 150 9.03 15.38 3.71
N GLU A 151 9.72 15.65 4.83
CA GLU A 151 11.18 15.75 4.87
C GLU A 151 11.85 14.39 4.66
N ALA A 152 11.29 13.32 5.23
CA ALA A 152 11.74 11.96 4.99
C ALA A 152 11.57 11.54 3.53
N ALA A 153 10.46 11.91 2.89
CA ALA A 153 10.26 11.70 1.45
C ALA A 153 11.27 12.48 0.60
N ALA A 154 11.60 13.71 0.98
CA ALA A 154 12.64 14.50 0.31
C ALA A 154 14.01 13.81 0.41
N LEU A 155 14.42 13.38 1.61
CA LEU A 155 15.65 12.62 1.83
C LEU A 155 15.70 11.31 1.02
N GLY A 156 14.59 10.57 0.99
CA GLY A 156 14.46 9.35 0.19
C GLY A 156 14.59 9.60 -1.31
N SER A 157 13.99 10.69 -1.81
CA SER A 157 14.06 11.06 -3.23
C SER A 157 15.48 11.44 -3.65
N VAL A 158 16.19 12.23 -2.84
CA VAL A 158 17.59 12.60 -3.07
C VAL A 158 18.47 11.36 -3.02
N GLY A 159 18.27 10.51 -2.00
CA GLY A 159 18.99 9.24 -1.87
C GLY A 159 18.80 8.33 -3.09
N MET A 160 17.59 8.27 -3.66
CA MET A 160 17.31 7.49 -4.87
C MET A 160 17.96 8.07 -6.12
N VAL A 161 18.01 9.40 -6.27
CA VAL A 161 18.72 10.03 -7.40
C VAL A 161 20.21 9.75 -7.33
N ILE A 162 20.81 9.86 -6.13
CA ILE A 162 22.22 9.53 -5.90
C ILE A 162 22.49 8.06 -6.23
N LEU A 163 21.62 7.16 -5.78
CA LEU A 163 21.75 5.73 -6.04
C LEU A 163 21.63 5.41 -7.55
N ALA A 164 20.68 6.05 -8.25
CA ALA A 164 20.54 5.91 -9.69
C ALA A 164 21.78 6.42 -10.47
N ALA A 165 22.45 7.46 -9.96
CA ALA A 165 23.71 7.95 -10.50
C ALA A 165 24.83 6.92 -10.33
N PHE A 166 24.97 6.32 -9.14
CA PHE A 166 25.97 5.27 -8.88
C PHE A 166 25.78 4.02 -9.75
N TYR A 167 24.53 3.65 -10.06
CA TYR A 167 24.25 2.54 -11.00
C TYR A 167 24.41 2.90 -12.48
N GLY A 168 24.78 4.15 -12.80
CA GLY A 168 24.92 4.61 -14.19
C GLY A 168 23.60 4.59 -14.98
N ARG A 169 22.45 4.56 -14.31
CA ARG A 169 21.12 4.55 -14.94
C ARG A 169 20.42 5.90 -14.92
N LEU A 170 21.09 6.94 -14.41
CA LEU A 170 20.56 8.29 -14.39
C LEU A 170 20.51 8.86 -15.81
N SER A 171 19.30 8.95 -16.37
CA SER A 171 19.05 9.65 -17.63
C SER A 171 18.05 10.80 -17.44
N TRP A 172 18.16 11.82 -18.27
CA TRP A 172 17.20 12.95 -18.27
C TRP A 172 15.77 12.46 -18.53
N GLU A 173 15.62 11.46 -19.39
CA GLU A 173 14.32 10.85 -19.67
C GLU A 173 13.73 10.14 -18.45
N MET A 174 14.55 9.38 -17.70
CA MET A 174 14.12 8.72 -16.46
C MET A 174 13.69 9.76 -15.41
N LEU A 175 14.47 10.83 -15.25
CA LEU A 175 14.16 11.90 -14.30
C LEU A 175 12.85 12.61 -14.67
N LYS A 176 12.70 13.00 -15.95
CA LYS A 176 11.48 13.64 -16.47
C LYS A 176 10.25 12.76 -16.28
N LYS A 177 10.36 11.46 -16.59
CA LYS A 177 9.26 10.49 -16.41
C LYS A 177 8.86 10.34 -14.94
N SER A 178 9.84 10.29 -14.04
CA SER A 178 9.62 10.18 -12.59
C SER A 178 8.94 11.44 -12.03
N ILE A 179 9.43 12.62 -12.42
CA ILE A 179 8.85 13.91 -12.00
C ILE A 179 7.43 14.07 -12.52
N LEU A 180 7.17 13.77 -13.81
CA LEU A 180 5.81 13.84 -14.37
C LEU A 180 4.85 12.87 -13.67
N GLY A 181 5.33 11.66 -13.32
CA GLY A 181 4.57 10.70 -12.53
C GLY A 181 4.21 11.25 -11.15
N ALA A 182 5.18 11.83 -10.44
CA ALA A 182 4.96 12.44 -9.13
C ALA A 182 3.98 13.63 -9.21
N ILE A 183 4.18 14.55 -10.17
CA ILE A 183 3.29 15.69 -10.40
C ILE A 183 1.86 15.22 -10.65
N ARG A 184 1.67 14.18 -11.47
CA ARG A 184 0.33 13.65 -11.76
C ARG A 184 -0.38 13.20 -10.49
N ILE A 185 0.29 12.44 -9.63
CA ILE A 185 -0.26 11.97 -8.36
C ILE A 185 -0.57 13.16 -7.45
N THR A 186 0.33 14.14 -7.36
CA THR A 186 0.15 15.34 -6.54
C THR A 186 -1.01 16.21 -7.03
N VAL A 187 -1.16 16.42 -8.34
CA VAL A 187 -2.26 17.20 -8.93
C VAL A 187 -3.59 16.51 -8.71
N MET A 188 -3.66 15.19 -8.91
CA MET A 188 -4.84 14.41 -8.55
C MET A 188 -5.15 14.64 -7.07
N THR A 189 -4.19 14.41 -6.18
CA THR A 189 -4.34 14.61 -4.73
C THR A 189 -4.88 16.00 -4.37
N PHE A 190 -4.36 17.08 -4.93
CA PHE A 190 -4.83 18.43 -4.62
C PHE A 190 -6.24 18.72 -5.15
N MET A 191 -6.56 18.27 -6.37
CA MET A 191 -7.90 18.43 -6.93
C MET A 191 -8.94 17.71 -6.06
N ILE A 192 -8.56 16.53 -5.57
CA ILE A 192 -9.35 15.70 -4.66
C ILE A 192 -9.59 16.41 -3.34
N ILE A 193 -8.52 16.90 -2.69
CA ILE A 193 -8.61 17.59 -1.40
C ILE A 193 -9.53 18.82 -1.53
N ALA A 194 -9.40 19.58 -2.62
CA ALA A 194 -10.25 20.74 -2.88
C ALA A 194 -11.72 20.33 -3.05
N GLY A 195 -12.01 19.29 -3.85
CA GLY A 195 -13.37 18.77 -4.04
C GLY A 195 -13.97 18.21 -2.75
N SER A 196 -13.18 17.42 -2.01
CA SER A 196 -13.54 16.84 -0.72
C SER A 196 -13.86 17.91 0.31
N MET A 197 -13.02 18.94 0.48
CA MET A 197 -13.28 20.03 1.43
C MET A 197 -14.55 20.78 1.04
N THR A 198 -14.72 21.09 -0.25
CA THR A 198 -15.93 21.76 -0.74
C THR A 198 -17.18 20.91 -0.48
N PHE A 199 -17.11 19.61 -0.77
CA PHE A 199 -18.21 18.68 -0.54
C PHE A 199 -18.55 18.53 0.95
N SER A 200 -17.55 18.35 1.84
CA SER A 200 -17.75 18.31 3.29
C SER A 200 -18.42 19.58 3.82
N GLN A 201 -18.02 20.76 3.31
CA GLN A 201 -18.62 22.03 3.70
C GLN A 201 -20.08 22.15 3.21
N ILE A 202 -20.38 21.71 1.99
CA ILE A 202 -21.75 21.67 1.47
C ILE A 202 -22.61 20.68 2.26
N LEU A 203 -22.07 19.51 2.62
CA LEU A 203 -22.78 18.51 3.42
C LEU A 203 -23.11 19.04 4.82
N ALA A 204 -22.16 19.75 5.43
CA ALA A 204 -22.35 20.43 6.72
C ALA A 204 -23.39 21.55 6.61
N PHE A 205 -23.32 22.37 5.56
CA PHE A 205 -24.25 23.50 5.36
C PHE A 205 -25.67 23.05 4.99
N SER A 206 -25.81 21.99 4.19
CA SER A 206 -27.11 21.44 3.79
C SER A 206 -27.85 20.70 4.90
N GLY A 207 -27.18 20.43 6.04
CA GLY A 207 -27.73 19.59 7.10
C GLY A 207 -27.79 18.11 6.77
N ALA A 208 -27.33 17.69 5.57
CA ALA A 208 -27.30 16.28 5.18
C ALA A 208 -26.42 15.43 6.11
N SER A 209 -25.30 16.00 6.57
CA SER A 209 -24.46 15.36 7.60
C SER A 209 -25.24 15.09 8.89
N ALA A 210 -26.06 16.06 9.33
CA ALA A 210 -26.87 15.93 10.54
C ALA A 210 -28.00 14.90 10.37
N GLY A 211 -28.67 14.89 9.21
CA GLY A 211 -29.69 13.88 8.89
C GLY A 211 -29.12 12.46 8.80
N LEU A 212 -27.93 12.29 8.21
CA LEU A 212 -27.22 11.01 8.22
C LEU A 212 -26.89 10.55 9.65
N ILE A 213 -26.41 11.47 10.49
CA ILE A 213 -26.15 11.17 11.90
C ILE A 213 -27.43 10.76 12.60
N GLU A 214 -28.54 11.47 12.41
CA GLU A 214 -29.84 11.17 13.04
C GLU A 214 -30.40 9.80 12.63
N VAL A 215 -30.27 9.42 11.36
CA VAL A 215 -30.64 8.07 10.90
C VAL A 215 -29.77 7.01 11.60
N VAL A 216 -28.48 7.26 11.70
CA VAL A 216 -27.52 6.31 12.29
C VAL A 216 -27.70 6.20 13.80
N THR A 217 -27.94 7.30 14.52
CA THR A 217 -28.17 7.30 15.97
C THR A 217 -29.59 6.90 16.35
N GLY A 218 -30.56 7.08 15.45
CA GLY A 218 -31.93 6.59 15.59
C GLY A 218 -32.06 5.08 15.40
N LEU A 219 -31.12 4.44 14.70
CA LEU A 219 -30.99 3.00 14.70
C LEU A 219 -30.42 2.56 16.06
N ALA A 220 -31.19 1.79 16.84
CA ALA A 220 -30.76 1.22 18.12
C ALA A 220 -29.75 0.07 17.95
N VAL A 221 -28.68 0.31 17.20
CA VAL A 221 -27.64 -0.65 16.84
C VAL A 221 -26.30 -0.24 17.40
N THR A 222 -25.48 -1.23 17.69
CA THR A 222 -24.16 -0.99 18.28
C THR A 222 -23.25 -0.25 17.28
N PRO A 223 -22.39 0.68 17.74
CA PRO A 223 -21.45 1.42 16.87
C PRO A 223 -20.57 0.52 16.00
N ILE A 224 -20.23 -0.68 16.49
CA ILE A 224 -19.45 -1.69 15.76
C ILE A 224 -20.22 -2.22 14.54
N MET A 225 -21.54 -2.41 14.65
CA MET A 225 -22.35 -2.92 13.55
C MET A 225 -22.51 -1.90 12.44
N ILE A 226 -22.58 -0.61 12.79
CA ILE A 226 -22.52 0.50 11.83
C ILE A 226 -21.17 0.51 11.11
N LEU A 227 -20.07 0.35 11.83
CA LEU A 227 -18.73 0.27 11.24
C LEU A 227 -18.59 -0.91 10.26
N ILE A 228 -19.10 -2.09 10.61
CA ILE A 228 -19.13 -3.25 9.70
C ILE A 228 -19.95 -2.94 8.45
N ALA A 229 -21.12 -2.30 8.60
CA ALA A 229 -21.94 -1.89 7.45
C ALA A 229 -21.22 -0.90 6.53
N MET A 230 -20.50 0.08 7.09
CA MET A 230 -19.66 0.99 6.32
C MET A 230 -18.58 0.24 5.53
N GLN A 231 -17.93 -0.75 6.14
CA GLN A 231 -16.93 -1.57 5.45
C GLN A 231 -17.54 -2.41 4.32
N LEU A 232 -18.72 -2.98 4.51
CA LEU A 232 -19.41 -3.75 3.48
C LEU A 232 -19.77 -2.88 2.26
N VAL A 233 -20.20 -1.63 2.52
CA VAL A 233 -20.45 -0.66 1.44
C VAL A 233 -19.16 -0.35 0.69
N LEU A 234 -18.03 -0.14 1.38
CA LEU A 234 -16.72 0.07 0.73
C LEU A 234 -16.28 -1.14 -0.10
N ILE A 235 -16.44 -2.36 0.41
CA ILE A 235 -16.10 -3.59 -0.33
C ILE A 235 -16.94 -3.69 -1.61
N PHE A 236 -18.23 -3.39 -1.52
CA PHE A 236 -19.11 -3.38 -2.68
C PHE A 236 -18.71 -2.28 -3.69
N LEU A 237 -18.45 -1.06 -3.23
CA LEU A 237 -18.03 0.05 -4.08
C LEU A 237 -16.67 -0.22 -4.75
N GLY A 238 -15.74 -0.84 -4.03
CA GLY A 238 -14.42 -1.20 -4.52
C GLY A 238 -14.43 -2.27 -5.63
N CYS A 239 -15.55 -2.97 -5.82
CA CYS A 239 -15.72 -3.86 -6.98
C CYS A 239 -15.99 -3.09 -8.28
N PHE A 240 -16.49 -1.85 -8.20
CA PHE A 240 -16.85 -1.02 -9.35
C PHE A 240 -15.90 0.17 -9.55
N MET A 241 -15.28 0.64 -8.47
CA MET A 241 -14.45 1.85 -8.44
C MET A 241 -13.00 1.53 -8.12
N ASP A 242 -12.09 2.35 -8.61
CA ASP A 242 -10.69 2.27 -8.21
C ASP A 242 -10.47 2.75 -6.77
N ASN A 243 -9.40 2.25 -6.13
CA ASN A 243 -9.11 2.53 -4.72
C ASN A 243 -9.02 4.02 -4.40
N LEU A 244 -8.53 4.86 -5.33
CA LEU A 244 -8.46 6.30 -5.10
C LEU A 244 -9.86 6.89 -5.10
N SER A 245 -10.61 6.73 -6.19
CA SER A 245 -11.95 7.31 -6.33
C SER A 245 -12.92 6.88 -5.23
N MET A 246 -12.86 5.61 -4.81
CA MET A 246 -13.69 5.09 -3.72
C MET A 246 -13.47 5.88 -2.42
N VAL A 247 -12.21 6.01 -1.98
CA VAL A 247 -11.92 6.64 -0.69
C VAL A 247 -12.24 8.13 -0.73
N MET A 248 -12.01 8.79 -1.86
CA MET A 248 -12.30 10.20 -2.02
C MET A 248 -13.78 10.56 -1.81
N ILE A 249 -14.69 9.66 -2.19
CA ILE A 249 -16.14 9.89 -2.05
C ILE A 249 -16.59 9.49 -0.64
N ALA A 250 -16.08 8.38 -0.12
CA ALA A 250 -16.55 7.82 1.14
C ALA A 250 -16.03 8.56 2.36
N LEU A 251 -14.74 8.95 2.37
CA LEU A 251 -14.09 9.54 3.54
C LEU A 251 -14.79 10.84 4.02
N PRO A 252 -15.16 11.79 3.14
CA PRO A 252 -15.87 13.01 3.55
C PRO A 252 -17.21 12.75 4.25
N ILE A 253 -17.91 11.67 3.85
CA ILE A 253 -19.19 11.25 4.41
C ILE A 253 -18.98 10.50 5.73
N TYR A 254 -17.93 9.70 5.81
CA TYR A 254 -17.68 8.80 6.94
C TYR A 254 -16.98 9.48 8.11
N LEU A 255 -16.08 10.43 7.87
CA LEU A 255 -15.40 11.19 8.93
C LEU A 255 -16.34 11.86 9.95
N PRO A 256 -17.42 12.57 9.56
CA PRO A 256 -18.34 13.14 10.54
C PRO A 256 -19.09 12.06 11.33
N LEU A 257 -19.43 10.93 10.70
CA LEU A 257 -20.12 9.82 11.36
C LEU A 257 -19.25 9.15 12.44
N ILE A 258 -17.98 8.86 12.12
CA ILE A 258 -17.08 8.21 13.08
C ILE A 258 -16.76 9.12 14.28
N ALA A 259 -16.72 10.44 14.06
CA ALA A 259 -16.47 11.40 15.12
C ALA A 259 -17.61 11.40 16.15
N VAL A 260 -18.86 11.26 15.70
CA VAL A 260 -20.04 11.14 16.57
C VAL A 260 -20.10 9.78 17.27
N LEU A 261 -19.74 8.71 16.57
CA LEU A 261 -19.68 7.36 17.13
C LEU A 261 -18.51 7.16 18.12
N GLY A 262 -17.62 8.16 18.27
CA GLY A 262 -16.50 8.12 19.20
C GLY A 262 -15.32 7.26 18.74
N PHE A 263 -15.27 6.89 17.46
CA PHE A 263 -14.15 6.11 16.91
C PHE A 263 -12.94 6.98 16.61
N ASN A 264 -11.75 6.41 16.77
CA ASN A 264 -10.51 7.10 16.42
C ASN A 264 -10.38 7.18 14.88
N PRO A 265 -10.24 8.38 14.28
CA PRO A 265 -10.11 8.54 12.84
C PRO A 265 -8.92 7.79 12.24
N LEU A 266 -7.81 7.69 12.97
CA LEU A 266 -6.63 6.93 12.52
C LEU A 266 -6.93 5.44 12.40
N TRP A 267 -7.71 4.90 13.33
CA TRP A 267 -8.09 3.49 13.32
C TRP A 267 -9.08 3.20 12.19
N PHE A 268 -10.05 4.09 11.97
CA PHE A 268 -11.00 3.97 10.88
C PHE A 268 -10.33 4.06 9.50
N VAL A 269 -9.40 4.98 9.31
CA VAL A 269 -8.68 5.17 8.03
C VAL A 269 -7.77 4.00 7.70
N LEU A 270 -7.30 3.27 8.71
CA LEU A 270 -6.48 2.08 8.53
C LEU A 270 -7.30 0.84 8.15
N LEU A 271 -8.57 0.80 8.56
CA LEU A 271 -9.54 -0.29 8.33
C LEU A 271 -10.07 -0.29 6.89
#